data_AF-A0A2K6TP38-F1
#
_entry.id   AF-A0A2K6TP38-F1
#
_cell.length_a   1.000
_cell.length_b   1.000
_cell.length_c   1.000
_cell.angle_alpha   90.00
_cell.angle_beta   90.00
_cell.angle_gamma   90.00
#
_symmetry.space_group_name_H-M   'P 1'
#
loop_
_entity.id
_entity.type
_entity.pdbx_description
1 polymer ?
#
loop_
_entity_poly.entity_id
_entity_poly.type
_entity_poly.pdbx_seq_one_letter_code
_entity_poly.pdbx_strand_id
1 'polypeptide(L)'
;LLTLERSINTVLPPDLKARGDQYVKDEFRRHKAVGSDEAQRFLQEWERVYATVLLQQANENRQNSTGKACFGIFLPEEKLNDFRDEQIGQLQELMQEATKPNW
;
A
#
# COMPACT_ATOMS: atom_id res chain seq x y z
N LEU A 1 6.04 -12.09 10.75
CA LEU A 1 4.74 -11.68 11.35
C LEU A 1 4.92 -10.57 12.39
N LEU A 2 5.03 -10.83 13.69
CA LEU A 2 5.01 -9.76 14.72
C LEU A 2 6.18 -8.75 14.69
N THR A 3 7.30 -9.10 14.06
CA THR A 3 8.47 -8.22 13.96
C THR A 3 8.34 -7.23 12.81
N LEU A 4 7.80 -7.65 11.66
CA LEU A 4 7.65 -6.80 10.47
C LEU A 4 6.56 -5.74 10.68
N GLU A 5 5.43 -6.16 11.29
CA GLU A 5 4.31 -5.28 11.65
C GLU A 5 4.75 -4.19 12.65
N ARG A 6 5.52 -4.57 13.68
CA ARG A 6 6.07 -3.59 14.63
C ARG A 6 7.04 -2.63 13.98
N SER A 7 7.92 -3.12 13.10
CA SER A 7 8.88 -2.26 12.40
C SER A 7 8.19 -1.21 11.54
N ILE A 8 7.21 -1.58 10.72
CA ILE A 8 6.47 -0.64 9.84
C ILE A 8 5.73 0.43 10.64
N ASN A 9 5.10 0.04 11.74
CA ASN A 9 4.36 0.98 12.60
C ASN A 9 5.26 2.05 13.25
N THR A 10 6.57 1.84 13.31
CA THR A 10 7.53 2.80 13.92
C THR A 10 8.23 3.70 12.90
N VAL A 11 8.15 3.38 11.60
CA VAL A 11 8.90 4.08 10.55
C VAL A 11 8.00 4.88 9.60
N LEU A 12 6.72 4.52 9.47
CA LEU A 12 5.81 5.24 8.58
C LEU A 12 5.40 6.60 9.16
N PRO A 13 5.23 7.63 8.30
CA PRO A 13 4.56 8.86 8.66
C PRO A 13 3.16 8.59 9.28
N PRO A 14 2.73 9.37 10.28
CA PRO A 14 1.47 9.13 10.99
C PRO A 14 0.23 9.08 10.10
N ASP A 15 0.18 9.90 9.04
CA ASP A 15 -0.95 9.96 8.12
C ASP A 15 -1.01 8.75 7.19
N LEU A 16 0.14 8.24 6.73
CA LEU A 16 0.22 6.99 5.96
C LEU A 16 -0.14 5.79 6.82
N LYS A 17 0.31 5.77 8.08
CA LYS A 17 -0.07 4.74 9.05
C LYS A 17 -1.59 4.71 9.25
N ALA A 18 -2.21 5.86 9.49
CA ALA A 18 -3.65 5.95 9.72
C ALA A 18 -4.46 5.44 8.50
N ARG A 19 -4.05 5.80 7.28
CA ARG A 19 -4.67 5.31 6.04
C ARG A 19 -4.54 3.79 5.89
N GLY A 20 -3.35 3.24 6.15
CA GLY A 20 -3.11 1.80 6.09
C GLY A 20 -3.93 1.01 7.11
N ASP A 21 -3.94 1.46 8.37
CA ASP A 21 -4.74 0.84 9.44
C ASP A 21 -6.23 0.81 9.08
N GLN A 22 -6.75 1.91 8.50
CA GLN A 22 -8.14 2.01 8.08
C GLN A 22 -8.44 1.07 6.91
N TYR A 23 -7.57 1.03 5.90
CA TYR A 23 -7.72 0.14 4.75
C TYR A 23 -7.82 -1.33 5.18
N VAL A 24 -6.89 -1.80 6.02
CA VAL A 24 -6.90 -3.19 6.49
C VAL A 24 -8.19 -3.51 7.24
N LYS A 25 -8.63 -2.62 8.15
CA LYS A 25 -9.91 -2.81 8.87
C LYS A 25 -11.11 -2.92 7.93
N ASP A 26 -11.18 -2.05 6.92
CA ASP A 26 -12.29 -2.07 5.98
C ASP A 26 -12.25 -3.30 5.07
N GLU A 27 -11.05 -3.76 4.70
CA GLU A 27 -10.85 -4.97 3.91
C GLU A 27 -11.36 -6.22 4.64
N PHE A 28 -10.95 -6.40 5.90
CA PHE A 28 -11.46 -7.48 6.74
C PHE A 28 -12.96 -7.34 7.04
N ARG A 29 -13.50 -6.11 7.11
CA ARG A 29 -14.94 -5.88 7.32
C ARG A 29 -15.77 -6.27 6.09
N ARG A 30 -15.27 -5.98 4.88
CA ARG A 30 -15.94 -6.31 3.61
C ARG A 30 -15.87 -7.80 3.30
N HIS A 31 -14.73 -8.45 3.61
CA HIS A 31 -14.48 -9.84 3.26
C HIS A 31 -14.59 -10.80 4.45
N LYS A 32 -15.61 -10.62 5.30
CA LYS A 32 -15.84 -11.48 6.50
C LYS A 32 -16.14 -12.95 6.18
N ALA A 33 -16.59 -13.24 4.97
CA ALA A 33 -16.99 -14.58 4.54
C ALA A 33 -15.91 -15.30 3.70
N VAL A 34 -14.74 -14.69 3.49
CA VAL A 34 -13.64 -15.29 2.73
C VAL A 34 -13.06 -16.49 3.48
N GLY A 35 -12.65 -17.51 2.74
CA GLY A 35 -12.04 -18.71 3.31
C GLY A 35 -10.67 -18.42 3.94
N SER A 36 -10.22 -19.29 4.86
CA SER A 36 -8.91 -19.17 5.50
C SER A 36 -7.76 -19.11 4.48
N ASP A 37 -7.89 -19.81 3.37
CA ASP A 37 -6.84 -19.94 2.36
C ASP A 37 -6.69 -18.66 1.54
N GLU A 38 -7.79 -18.02 1.14
CA GLU A 38 -7.72 -16.70 0.49
C GLU A 38 -7.20 -15.63 1.46
N ALA A 39 -7.66 -15.64 2.70
CA ALA A 39 -7.17 -14.71 3.72
C ALA A 39 -5.66 -14.88 3.95
N GLN A 40 -5.17 -16.12 3.99
CA GLN A 40 -3.75 -16.41 4.14
C GLN A 40 -2.93 -15.95 2.93
N ARG A 41 -3.41 -16.19 1.70
CA ARG A 41 -2.74 -15.69 0.48
C ARG A 41 -2.67 -14.16 0.47
N PHE A 42 -3.75 -13.49 0.85
CA PHE A 42 -3.78 -12.04 0.98
C PHE A 42 -2.73 -11.54 1.98
N LEU A 43 -2.67 -12.14 3.17
CA LEU A 43 -1.69 -11.78 4.20
C LEU A 43 -0.25 -12.03 3.75
N GLN A 44 0.00 -13.11 3.01
CA GLN A 44 1.32 -13.41 2.45
C GLN A 44 1.77 -12.36 1.44
N GLU A 45 0.91 -11.97 0.50
CA GLU A 45 1.24 -10.92 -0.48
C GLU A 45 1.41 -9.56 0.20
N TRP A 46 0.54 -9.24 1.15
CA TRP A 46 0.62 -8.02 1.95
C TRP A 46 1.93 -7.93 2.74
N GLU A 47 2.31 -8.99 3.46
CA GLU A 47 3.52 -9.01 4.28
C GLU A 47 4.79 -9.07 3.42
N ARG A 48 4.81 -9.93 2.39
CA ARG A 48 6.03 -10.21 1.64
C ARG A 48 6.40 -9.06 0.71
N VAL A 49 5.42 -8.51 -0.01
CA VAL A 49 5.68 -7.54 -1.08
C VAL A 49 5.46 -6.13 -0.57
N TYR A 50 4.27 -5.82 -0.07
CA TYR A 50 3.89 -4.45 0.24
C TYR A 50 4.61 -3.91 1.49
N ALA A 51 4.57 -4.66 2.58
CA ALA A 51 5.16 -4.28 3.86
C ALA A 51 6.70 -4.14 3.78
N THR A 52 7.38 -5.10 3.14
CA THR A 52 8.84 -5.07 2.95
C THR A 52 9.28 -3.83 2.15
N VAL A 53 8.59 -3.52 1.05
CA VAL A 53 8.90 -2.35 0.21
C VAL A 53 8.69 -1.06 0.98
N LEU A 54 7.59 -0.93 1.71
CA LEU A 54 7.32 0.26 2.53
C LEU A 54 8.36 0.47 3.62
N LEU A 55 8.80 -0.60 4.29
CA LEU A 55 9.84 -0.51 5.32
C LEU A 55 11.17 -0.03 4.72
N GLN A 56 11.55 -0.56 3.56
CA GLN A 56 12.75 -0.14 2.85
C GLN A 56 12.68 1.35 2.49
N GLN A 57 11.58 1.77 1.87
CA GLN A 57 11.36 3.17 1.48
C GLN A 57 11.32 4.10 2.70
N ALA A 58 10.67 3.70 3.80
CA ALA A 58 10.63 4.51 5.01
C ALA A 58 12.05 4.73 5.60
N ASN A 59 12.90 3.70 5.56
CA ASN A 59 14.28 3.80 6.02
C ASN A 59 15.12 4.70 5.10
N GLU A 60 14.99 4.56 3.78
CA GLU A 60 15.67 5.40 2.79
C GLU A 60 15.27 6.87 2.92
N ASN A 61 13.98 7.16 3.10
CA ASN A 61 13.49 8.52 3.30
C ASN A 61 13.95 9.13 4.64
N ARG A 62 14.16 8.31 5.68
CA ARG A 62 14.79 8.77 6.93
C ARG A 62 16.25 9.16 6.75
N GLN A 63 16.98 8.45 5.89
CA GLN A 63 18.39 8.71 5.62
C GLN A 63 18.58 9.88 4.64
N ASN A 64 17.67 10.08 3.70
CA ASN A 64 17.69 11.16 2.72
C ASN A 64 16.90 12.38 3.20
N SER A 65 17.56 13.28 3.94
CA SER A 65 16.93 14.41 4.66
C SER A 65 16.47 15.59 3.78
N THR A 66 16.73 15.54 2.47
CA THR A 66 16.63 16.70 1.57
C THR A 66 15.41 16.70 0.64
N GLY A 67 14.53 15.69 0.72
CA GLY A 67 13.38 15.54 -0.19
C GLY A 67 12.07 15.17 0.51
N LYS A 68 10.95 15.38 -0.20
CA LYS A 68 9.64 14.85 0.21
C LYS A 68 9.71 13.32 0.22
N ALA A 69 9.17 12.70 1.27
CA ALA A 69 9.20 11.26 1.39
C ALA A 69 8.47 10.59 0.21
N CYS A 70 9.16 9.69 -0.50
CA CYS A 70 8.62 8.97 -1.65
C CYS A 70 8.23 7.56 -1.25
N PHE A 71 6.97 7.19 -1.49
CA PHE A 71 6.42 5.87 -1.19
C PHE A 71 5.70 5.30 -2.41
N GLY A 72 5.73 3.98 -2.55
CA GLY A 72 5.13 3.26 -3.66
C GLY A 72 6.16 2.85 -4.72
N ILE A 73 5.79 1.87 -5.55
CA ILE A 73 6.59 1.42 -6.68
C ILE A 73 6.04 2.01 -7.96
N PHE A 74 6.93 2.26 -8.93
CA PHE A 74 6.51 2.55 -10.28
C PHE A 74 5.71 1.35 -10.81
N LEU A 75 4.50 1.60 -11.31
CA LEU A 75 3.66 0.60 -11.96
C LEU A 75 3.99 0.62 -13.45
N PRO A 76 4.75 -0.36 -13.98
CA PRO A 76 5.17 -0.34 -15.36
C PRO A 76 3.98 -0.63 -16.29
N GLU A 77 4.02 -0.11 -17.52
CA GLU A 77 2.91 -0.21 -18.46
C GLU A 77 2.56 -1.68 -18.78
N GLU A 78 3.56 -2.57 -18.81
CA GLU A 78 3.33 -3.99 -19.07
C GLU A 78 2.47 -4.64 -17.97
N LYS A 79 2.53 -4.12 -16.74
CA LYS A 79 1.69 -4.57 -15.62
C LYS A 79 0.24 -4.13 -15.77
N LEU A 80 -0.04 -3.08 -16.54
CA LEU A 80 -1.43 -2.65 -16.81
C LEU A 80 -2.19 -3.71 -17.61
N ASN A 81 -1.50 -4.49 -18.44
CA ASN A 81 -2.12 -5.59 -19.20
C ASN A 81 -2.68 -6.71 -18.31
N ASP A 82 -2.27 -6.78 -17.03
CA ASP A 82 -2.76 -7.77 -16.07
C ASP A 82 -4.12 -7.35 -15.44
N PHE A 83 -4.59 -6.12 -15.68
CA PHE A 83 -5.81 -5.56 -15.09
C PHE A 83 -6.99 -5.62 -16.06
N ARG A 84 -8.21 -5.71 -15.51
CA ARG A 84 -9.44 -5.52 -16.28
C ARG A 84 -9.64 -4.03 -16.60
N ASP A 85 -10.38 -3.73 -17.67
CA ASP A 85 -10.70 -2.35 -18.08
C ASP A 85 -11.30 -1.51 -16.93
N GLU A 86 -12.19 -2.10 -16.13
CA GLU A 86 -12.77 -1.45 -14.95
C GLU A 86 -11.72 -1.06 -13.91
N GLN A 87 -10.73 -1.92 -13.69
CA GLN A 87 -9.64 -1.67 -12.74
C GLN A 87 -8.68 -0.61 -13.28
N ILE A 88 -8.43 -0.58 -14.59
CA ILE A 88 -7.68 0.49 -15.26
C ILE A 88 -8.40 1.84 -15.09
N GLY A 89 -9.71 1.88 -15.31
CA GLY A 89 -10.52 3.08 -15.11
C GLY A 89 -10.43 3.60 -13.67
N GLN A 90 -10.55 2.71 -12.68
CA GLN A 90 -10.40 3.07 -11.26
C GLN A 90 -9.00 3.60 -10.92
N LEU A 91 -7.94 3.01 -11.49
CA LEU A 91 -6.57 3.51 -11.31
C LEU A 91 -6.39 4.91 -11.91
N GLN A 92 -6.98 5.16 -13.08
CA GLN A 92 -6.95 6.47 -13.72
C GLN A 92 -7.68 7.52 -12.88
N GLU A 93 -8.89 7.22 -12.38
CA GLU A 93 -9.63 8.11 -11.49
C GLU A 93 -8.84 8.44 -10.23
N LEU A 94 -8.22 7.43 -9.62
CA LEU A 94 -7.39 7.60 -8.42
C LEU A 94 -6.17 8.50 -8.71
N MET A 95 -5.48 8.30 -9.83
CA MET A 95 -4.35 9.13 -10.23
C MET A 95 -4.78 10.58 -10.43
N GLN A 96 -5.92 10.81 -11.11
CA GLN A 96 -6.46 12.15 -11.32
C GLN A 96 -6.78 12.81 -9.98
N GLU A 97 -7.46 12.13 -9.06
CA GLU A 97 -7.78 12.66 -7.73
C GLU A 97 -6.53 13.02 -6.93
N ALA A 98 -5.54 12.12 -6.89
CA ALA A 98 -4.32 12.30 -6.12
C ALA A 98 -3.37 13.38 -6.67
N THR A 99 -3.55 13.78 -7.94
CA THR A 99 -2.73 14.81 -8.62
C THR A 99 -3.42 16.15 -8.74
N LYS A 100 -4.67 16.28 -8.28
CA LYS A 100 -5.34 17.58 -8.21
C LYS A 100 -4.51 18.54 -7.36
N PRO A 101 -4.30 19.79 -7.81
CA PRO A 101 -3.71 20.80 -6.95
C PRO A 101 -4.60 20.98 -5.72
N ASN A 102 -4.03 20.82 -4.53
CA ASN A 102 -4.73 20.99 -3.26
C ASN A 102 -5.46 22.35 -3.28
N TRP A 103 -6.77 22.36 -3.00
CA TRP A 103 -7.55 23.57 -2.71
C TRP A 103 -7.44 23.95 -1.24
#